data_AF-A0A9X1PHU2-F1
#
_entry.id   AF-A0A9X1PHU2-F1
#
_cell.length_a   1.000
_cell.length_b   1.000
_cell.length_c   1.000
_cell.angle_alpha   90.00
_cell.angle_beta   90.00
_cell.angle_gamma   90.00
#
_symmetry.space_group_name_H-M   'P 1'
#
loop_
_entity.id
_entity.type
_entity.pdbx_description
1 polymer ?
#
loop_
_entity_poly.entity_id
_entity_poly.type
_entity_poly.pdbx_seq_one_letter_code
_entity_poly.pdbx_strand_id
1 'polypeptide(L)'
;MFNFSCNNNSSQESAAQGKALAEKYCANCHQLPDPALLDKSTWENGVLPAMAERLGIEVLEGNIYLHNQQSALSSADWNKLVHYYQTLAPDTLKVSNGYKQTHDWAIFELKQPQVIPDAVSSTLLVAIDSSRQRIYTSDLENPGLYISNHLQQRKLVTKLPSSAIDLCFPTLKNPVLTITSMGGMRALDITRGQIFTLDQKAGANPDLISDDLIRPIQSQPIDYNKDGLEDYLVCAFGHNRGGLYLLKQLPGHKFEKVVVREMPGATESHIRDFNQDGWPDIMTLFAHGDEGIWVFINNQKGGFSERNILRFPSVYGSSSFQLADITRDGKLDIVYTAGDNSDFSRILKPYHGLYIFEEKGNFQFEQTYFYPINGCTKAVAADFDKDGDTDIATIAFFADFQKTPGEGFLYFEQAGLTPEKKPIFEPHAVPVNKHGRWICMDVEDYDGDGDEDIVLGNFSKGFLNQEISKPTWNVHVPFVLLENNTLPAKLQ
;
A
#
# COMPACT_ATOMS: atom_id res chain seq x y z
N MET A 1 -52.73 16.76 20.89
CA MET A 1 -51.64 15.95 20.28
C MET A 1 -51.75 16.12 18.78
N PHE A 2 -50.95 17.02 18.20
CA PHE A 2 -50.84 17.15 16.74
C PHE A 2 -49.67 16.28 16.28
N ASN A 3 -49.95 15.41 15.30
CA ASN A 3 -49.04 14.40 14.77
C ASN A 3 -47.82 15.04 14.06
N PHE A 4 -46.63 14.82 14.60
CA PHE A 4 -45.33 15.04 13.93
C PHE A 4 -44.97 13.83 13.04
N SER A 5 -45.80 13.49 12.03
CA SER A 5 -45.57 12.30 11.19
C SER A 5 -45.36 12.58 9.70
N CYS A 6 -45.48 13.83 9.23
CA CYS A 6 -45.35 14.15 7.79
C CYS A 6 -43.91 14.47 7.33
N ASN A 7 -43.02 14.98 8.20
CA ASN A 7 -41.66 15.37 7.80
C ASN A 7 -40.68 14.21 7.66
N ASN A 8 -40.92 13.07 8.34
CA ASN A 8 -40.03 11.92 8.25
C ASN A 8 -40.19 11.17 6.92
N ASN A 9 -41.42 11.10 6.39
CA ASN A 9 -41.67 10.39 5.14
C ASN A 9 -41.05 11.10 3.92
N SER A 10 -41.13 12.43 3.86
CA SER A 10 -40.53 13.20 2.75
C SER A 10 -39.00 13.20 2.79
N SER A 11 -38.39 13.24 3.98
CA SER A 11 -36.94 13.15 4.13
C SER A 11 -36.40 11.77 3.75
N GLN A 12 -37.09 10.69 4.16
CA GLN A 12 -36.72 9.33 3.80
C GLN A 12 -36.90 9.06 2.30
N GLU A 13 -37.97 9.56 1.69
CA GLU A 13 -38.20 9.46 0.25
C GLU A 13 -37.11 10.21 -0.53
N SER A 14 -36.73 11.41 -0.08
CA SER A 14 -35.62 12.17 -0.67
C SER A 14 -34.28 11.44 -0.55
N ALA A 15 -33.99 10.82 0.60
CA ALA A 15 -32.78 10.02 0.79
C ALA A 15 -32.76 8.77 -0.10
N ALA A 16 -33.90 8.09 -0.30
CA ALA A 16 -34.00 6.96 -1.22
C ALA A 16 -33.74 7.37 -2.68
N GLN A 17 -34.26 8.51 -3.12
CA GLN A 17 -33.96 9.09 -4.43
C GLN A 17 -32.47 9.45 -4.55
N GLY A 18 -31.88 10.05 -3.51
CA GLY A 18 -30.45 10.35 -3.45
C GLY A 18 -29.57 9.11 -3.57
N LYS A 19 -29.95 8.00 -2.90
CA LYS A 19 -29.27 6.71 -3.04
C LYS A 19 -29.28 6.20 -4.48
N ALA A 20 -30.45 6.22 -5.13
CA ALA A 20 -30.57 5.77 -6.52
C ALA A 20 -29.72 6.61 -7.48
N LEU A 21 -29.56 7.91 -7.20
CA LEU A 21 -28.64 8.78 -7.94
C LEU A 21 -27.18 8.40 -7.68
N ALA A 22 -26.78 8.16 -6.43
CA ALA A 22 -25.43 7.70 -6.10
C ALA A 22 -25.11 6.35 -6.78
N GLU A 23 -26.05 5.41 -6.80
CA GLU A 23 -25.91 4.15 -7.56
C GLU A 23 -25.70 4.41 -9.06
N LYS A 24 -26.53 5.27 -9.66
CA LYS A 24 -26.46 5.59 -11.09
C LYS A 24 -25.14 6.26 -11.49
N TYR A 25 -24.63 7.19 -10.68
CA TYR A 25 -23.51 8.05 -11.06
C TYR A 25 -22.16 7.60 -10.48
N CYS A 26 -22.14 6.84 -9.38
CA CYS A 26 -20.90 6.44 -8.70
C CYS A 26 -20.59 4.95 -8.84
N ALA A 27 -21.61 4.07 -8.82
CA ALA A 27 -21.38 2.62 -8.77
C ALA A 27 -20.89 1.99 -10.09
N ASN A 28 -20.79 2.78 -11.16
CA ASN A 28 -20.25 2.31 -12.45
C ASN A 28 -18.71 2.27 -12.47
N CYS A 29 -18.05 3.07 -11.63
CA CYS A 29 -16.59 3.21 -11.65
C CYS A 29 -15.92 2.52 -10.46
N HIS A 30 -16.56 2.52 -9.29
CA HIS A 30 -16.07 1.88 -8.07
C HIS A 30 -17.28 1.40 -7.25
N GLN A 31 -17.01 0.69 -6.15
CA GLN A 31 -18.08 0.31 -5.21
C GLN A 31 -18.84 1.55 -4.72
N LEU A 32 -20.17 1.46 -4.60
CA LEU A 32 -21.01 2.55 -4.09
C LEU A 32 -20.49 2.99 -2.71
N PRO A 33 -20.12 4.26 -2.52
CA PRO A 33 -19.69 4.75 -1.22
C PRO A 33 -20.85 4.73 -0.22
N ASP A 34 -20.72 3.92 0.83
CA ASP A 34 -21.72 3.87 1.90
C ASP A 34 -21.56 5.11 2.81
N PRO A 35 -22.63 5.91 3.04
CA PRO A 35 -22.58 7.05 3.95
C PRO A 35 -22.04 6.73 5.35
N ALA A 36 -22.20 5.50 5.83
CA ALA A 36 -21.74 5.08 7.15
C ALA A 36 -20.20 5.01 7.29
N LEU A 37 -19.45 5.06 6.19
CA LEU A 37 -17.99 4.94 6.20
C LEU A 37 -17.27 6.20 6.67
N LEU A 38 -17.91 7.37 6.61
CA LEU A 38 -17.33 8.64 7.06
C LEU A 38 -18.32 9.41 7.91
N ASP A 39 -17.80 10.26 8.80
CA ASP A 39 -18.67 11.20 9.51
C ASP A 39 -19.22 12.29 8.57
N LYS A 40 -20.33 12.88 9.00
CA LYS A 40 -21.04 13.93 8.26
C LYS A 40 -20.13 15.11 7.88
N SER A 41 -19.28 15.55 8.80
CA SER A 41 -18.36 16.68 8.54
C SER A 41 -17.37 16.35 7.43
N THR A 42 -16.86 15.13 7.39
CA THR A 42 -15.90 14.66 6.38
C THR A 42 -16.56 14.50 5.01
N TRP A 43 -17.80 14.01 4.97
CA TRP A 43 -18.61 14.02 3.76
C TRP A 43 -18.80 15.45 3.22
N GLU A 44 -19.29 16.35 4.06
CA GLU A 44 -19.65 17.73 3.66
C GLU A 44 -18.44 18.55 3.23
N ASN A 45 -17.33 18.45 3.96
CA ASN A 45 -16.18 19.35 3.77
C ASN A 45 -15.06 18.77 2.90
N GLY A 46 -15.09 17.46 2.63
CA GLY A 46 -14.06 16.77 1.86
C GLY A 46 -14.61 16.05 0.64
N VAL A 47 -15.42 15.00 0.88
CA VAL A 47 -15.75 14.04 -0.17
C VAL A 47 -16.82 14.55 -1.15
N LEU A 48 -17.89 15.20 -0.68
CA LEU A 48 -18.93 15.75 -1.55
C LEU A 48 -18.40 16.84 -2.51
N PRO A 49 -17.57 17.81 -2.06
CA PRO A 49 -16.86 18.71 -2.97
C PRO A 49 -16.07 17.99 -4.06
N ALA A 50 -15.22 17.02 -3.69
CA ALA A 50 -14.42 16.26 -4.65
C ALA A 50 -15.28 15.44 -5.62
N MET A 51 -16.40 14.87 -5.15
CA MET A 51 -17.37 14.18 -5.99
C MET A 51 -18.06 15.13 -6.97
N ALA A 52 -18.42 16.35 -6.55
CA ALA A 52 -19.06 17.35 -7.39
C ALA A 52 -18.17 17.69 -8.60
N GLU A 53 -16.88 17.93 -8.37
CA GLU A 53 -15.91 18.21 -9.43
C GLU A 53 -15.81 17.06 -10.45
N ARG A 54 -15.81 15.80 -9.97
CA ARG A 54 -15.81 14.61 -10.86
C ARG A 54 -17.08 14.50 -11.71
N LEU A 55 -18.18 15.09 -11.26
CA LEU A 55 -19.46 15.13 -11.98
C LEU A 55 -19.64 16.42 -12.78
N GLY A 56 -18.58 17.22 -12.96
CA GLY A 56 -18.61 18.47 -13.74
C GLY A 56 -19.43 19.58 -13.07
N ILE A 57 -19.51 19.56 -11.74
CA ILE A 57 -20.16 20.59 -10.92
C ILE A 57 -19.04 21.43 -10.29
N GLU A 58 -19.05 22.74 -10.55
CA GLU A 58 -18.04 23.65 -9.99
C GLU A 58 -18.34 23.91 -8.51
N VAL A 59 -17.30 23.88 -7.68
CA VAL A 59 -17.39 24.10 -6.23
C VAL A 59 -16.73 25.43 -5.87
N LEU A 60 -17.52 26.35 -5.32
CA LEU A 60 -17.04 27.61 -4.77
C LEU A 60 -16.92 27.53 -3.24
N GLU A 61 -16.33 28.57 -2.64
CA GLU A 61 -16.20 28.69 -1.18
C GLU A 61 -17.53 28.46 -0.46
N GLY A 62 -17.48 27.74 0.66
CA GLY A 62 -18.66 27.40 1.46
C GLY A 62 -19.54 26.30 0.86
N ASN A 63 -18.98 25.41 0.02
CA ASN A 63 -19.69 24.31 -0.63
C ASN A 63 -20.88 24.78 -1.49
N ILE A 64 -20.67 25.89 -2.22
CA ILE A 64 -21.65 26.37 -3.19
C ILE A 64 -21.39 25.65 -4.52
N TYR A 65 -22.40 24.93 -5.00
CA TYR A 65 -22.32 24.09 -6.20
C TYR A 65 -22.95 24.77 -7.41
N LEU A 66 -22.14 25.07 -8.43
CA LEU A 66 -22.59 25.68 -9.69
C LEU A 66 -22.72 24.62 -10.79
N HIS A 67 -23.93 24.52 -11.33
CA HIS A 67 -24.27 23.59 -12.42
C HIS A 67 -24.24 24.30 -13.76
N ASN A 68 -23.68 23.65 -14.77
CA ASN A 68 -23.64 24.11 -16.14
C ASN A 68 -24.08 22.99 -17.10
N GLN A 69 -23.91 23.19 -18.41
CA GLN A 69 -24.31 22.20 -19.42
C GLN A 69 -23.45 20.92 -19.40
N GLN A 70 -22.28 20.95 -18.77
CA GLN A 70 -21.35 19.83 -18.63
C GLN A 70 -21.60 19.02 -17.35
N SER A 71 -22.39 19.55 -16.40
CA SER A 71 -22.71 18.84 -15.17
C SER A 71 -23.52 17.57 -15.44
N ALA A 72 -23.11 16.44 -14.85
CA ALA A 72 -23.72 15.14 -15.07
C ALA A 72 -25.15 15.01 -14.51
N LEU A 73 -25.53 15.92 -13.61
CA LEU A 73 -26.81 15.94 -12.93
C LEU A 73 -27.31 17.36 -12.67
N SER A 74 -28.63 17.49 -12.56
CA SER A 74 -29.29 18.75 -12.25
C SER A 74 -29.00 19.17 -10.80
N SER A 75 -29.13 20.46 -10.51
CA SER A 75 -29.01 20.97 -9.13
C SER A 75 -30.01 20.31 -8.18
N ALA A 76 -31.23 20.02 -8.66
CA ALA A 76 -32.24 19.33 -7.86
C ALA A 76 -31.82 17.89 -7.51
N ASP A 77 -31.21 17.16 -8.45
CA ASP A 77 -30.75 15.79 -8.21
C ASP A 77 -29.49 15.77 -7.34
N TRP A 78 -28.56 16.72 -7.54
CA TRP A 78 -27.39 16.86 -6.67
C TRP A 78 -27.78 17.10 -5.22
N ASN A 79 -28.77 17.98 -4.98
CA ASN A 79 -29.27 18.23 -3.62
C ASN A 79 -29.87 16.97 -2.97
N LYS A 80 -30.53 16.10 -3.74
CA LYS A 80 -31.05 14.81 -3.21
C LYS A 80 -29.90 13.86 -2.86
N LEU A 81 -28.86 13.80 -3.70
CA LEU A 81 -27.66 13.00 -3.46
C LEU A 81 -26.93 13.49 -2.21
N VAL A 82 -26.70 14.80 -2.08
CA VAL A 82 -26.10 15.41 -0.89
C VAL A 82 -26.94 15.10 0.35
N HIS A 83 -28.27 15.26 0.26
CA HIS A 83 -29.20 14.95 1.35
C HIS A 83 -29.12 13.48 1.80
N TYR A 84 -28.90 12.54 0.88
CA TYR A 84 -28.70 11.12 1.22
C TYR A 84 -27.48 10.92 2.13
N TYR A 85 -26.33 11.47 1.78
CA TYR A 85 -25.12 11.37 2.62
C TYR A 85 -25.28 12.14 3.94
N GLN A 86 -25.80 13.36 3.91
CA GLN A 86 -26.03 14.14 5.13
C GLN A 86 -27.02 13.49 6.09
N THR A 87 -28.01 12.77 5.58
CA THR A 87 -29.02 12.11 6.42
C THR A 87 -28.51 10.83 7.05
N LEU A 88 -27.71 10.04 6.32
CA LEU A 88 -27.32 8.70 6.75
C LEU A 88 -25.90 8.60 7.31
N ALA A 89 -25.03 9.57 7.03
CA ALA A 89 -23.70 9.61 7.64
C ALA A 89 -23.81 9.84 9.15
N PRO A 90 -23.05 9.09 9.96
CA PRO A 90 -23.00 9.31 11.41
C PRO A 90 -22.35 10.67 11.73
N ASP A 91 -22.64 11.22 12.90
CA ASP A 91 -21.98 12.46 13.35
C ASP A 91 -20.51 12.22 13.73
N THR A 92 -20.17 11.00 14.15
CA THR A 92 -18.79 10.58 14.46
C THR A 92 -18.61 9.10 14.12
N LEU A 93 -17.43 8.71 13.65
CA LEU A 93 -17.09 7.31 13.51
C LEU A 93 -16.79 6.69 14.88
N LYS A 94 -17.35 5.51 15.14
CA LYS A 94 -16.99 4.73 16.32
C LYS A 94 -15.63 4.07 16.08
N VAL A 95 -14.59 4.64 16.65
CA VAL A 95 -13.26 4.01 16.71
C VAL A 95 -13.32 2.90 17.76
N SER A 96 -12.86 1.69 17.42
CA SER A 96 -12.78 0.61 18.41
C SER A 96 -11.80 0.99 19.52
N ASN A 97 -12.13 0.65 20.77
CA ASN A 97 -11.15 0.73 21.84
C ASN A 97 -10.00 -0.24 21.53
N GLY A 98 -8.76 0.20 21.80
CA GLY A 98 -7.54 -0.52 21.44
C GLY A 98 -7.59 -1.98 21.87
N TYR A 99 -7.16 -2.85 20.97
CA TYR A 99 -6.96 -4.27 21.25
C TYR A 99 -5.81 -4.41 22.24
N LYS A 100 -5.87 -5.41 23.12
CA LYS A 100 -4.80 -5.61 24.10
C LYS A 100 -3.56 -6.11 23.36
N GLN A 101 -2.49 -5.33 23.44
CA GLN A 101 -1.18 -5.62 22.86
C GLN A 101 -0.18 -5.88 23.99
N THR A 102 0.70 -6.86 23.81
CA THR A 102 1.87 -7.03 24.67
C THR A 102 2.90 -5.98 24.29
N HIS A 103 3.51 -5.34 25.28
CA HIS A 103 4.51 -4.28 25.07
C HIS A 103 5.88 -4.79 25.50
N ASP A 104 6.58 -5.42 24.56
CA ASP A 104 7.87 -6.06 24.76
C ASP A 104 8.66 -6.05 23.44
N TRP A 105 9.81 -6.73 23.42
CA TRP A 105 10.64 -6.85 22.23
C TRP A 105 10.26 -8.05 21.34
N ALA A 106 9.31 -8.88 21.77
CA ALA A 106 9.09 -10.22 21.21
C ALA A 106 10.44 -10.95 21.02
N ILE A 107 10.80 -11.26 19.78
CA ILE A 107 12.03 -11.94 19.35
C ILE A 107 13.13 -10.99 18.84
N PHE A 108 12.88 -9.68 18.83
CA PHE A 108 13.75 -8.71 18.16
C PHE A 108 14.70 -7.95 19.09
N GLU A 109 15.87 -7.60 18.56
CA GLU A 109 16.77 -6.59 19.12
C GLU A 109 16.88 -5.41 18.16
N LEU A 110 16.82 -4.18 18.69
CA LEU A 110 17.01 -2.98 17.89
C LEU A 110 18.49 -2.70 17.61
N LYS A 111 18.83 -2.60 16.33
CA LYS A 111 20.08 -2.01 15.85
C LYS A 111 19.81 -0.72 15.06
N GLN A 112 20.75 0.22 15.13
CA GLN A 112 20.62 1.52 14.46
C GLN A 112 21.87 1.86 13.65
N PRO A 113 21.73 2.50 12.48
CA PRO A 113 22.86 2.99 11.73
C PRO A 113 23.50 4.20 12.39
N GLN A 114 24.74 4.50 12.00
CA GLN A 114 25.36 5.78 12.36
C GLN A 114 24.55 6.97 11.81
N VAL A 115 24.14 7.87 12.70
CA VAL A 115 23.29 9.04 12.40
C VAL A 115 24.12 10.20 11.85
N ILE A 116 23.56 10.92 10.87
CA ILE A 116 24.07 12.22 10.41
C ILE A 116 23.26 13.32 11.11
N PRO A 117 23.84 14.09 12.05
CA PRO A 117 23.08 14.94 12.98
C PRO A 117 22.17 16.02 12.36
N ASP A 118 22.43 16.45 11.11
CA ASP A 118 21.73 17.59 10.49
C ASP A 118 20.74 17.20 9.38
N ALA A 119 20.64 15.92 9.03
CA ALA A 119 19.72 15.46 7.99
C ALA A 119 18.39 15.04 8.61
N VAL A 120 17.27 15.59 8.12
CA VAL A 120 15.94 15.06 8.44
C VAL A 120 15.71 13.83 7.57
N SER A 121 15.32 12.72 8.20
CA SER A 121 15.07 11.47 7.52
C SER A 121 13.76 11.54 6.70
N SER A 122 13.89 11.15 5.43
CA SER A 122 12.83 11.08 4.42
C SER A 122 13.02 9.84 3.55
N THR A 123 13.36 8.73 4.19
CA THR A 123 13.67 7.46 3.53
C THR A 123 12.39 6.88 2.93
N LEU A 124 12.45 6.57 1.63
CA LEU A 124 11.33 6.05 0.83
C LEU A 124 11.55 4.61 0.37
N LEU A 125 12.76 4.10 0.54
CA LEU A 125 13.15 2.73 0.22
C LEU A 125 14.08 2.24 1.32
N VAL A 126 13.82 1.03 1.79
CA VAL A 126 14.76 0.15 2.48
C VAL A 126 14.71 -1.19 1.76
N ALA A 127 15.85 -1.83 1.56
CA ALA A 127 15.90 -3.20 1.02
C ALA A 127 17.15 -3.94 1.51
N ILE A 128 17.01 -5.19 1.92
CA ILE A 128 18.10 -6.03 2.43
C ILE A 128 18.68 -6.85 1.27
N ASP A 129 20.01 -6.88 1.17
CA ASP A 129 20.77 -7.83 0.35
C ASP A 129 21.50 -8.81 1.27
N SER A 130 20.82 -9.89 1.63
CA SER A 130 21.28 -10.97 2.52
C SER A 130 22.62 -11.54 2.05
N SER A 131 22.77 -11.72 0.73
CA SER A 131 23.99 -12.29 0.12
C SER A 131 25.25 -11.46 0.37
N ARG A 132 25.10 -10.17 0.72
CA ARG A 132 26.21 -9.24 0.97
C ARG A 132 26.13 -8.56 2.33
N GLN A 133 25.12 -8.87 3.15
CA GLN A 133 24.82 -8.23 4.44
C GLN A 133 24.74 -6.70 4.34
N ARG A 134 23.92 -6.20 3.41
CA ARG A 134 23.79 -4.76 3.13
C ARG A 134 22.34 -4.31 3.15
N ILE A 135 22.14 -3.06 3.54
CA ILE A 135 20.85 -2.39 3.44
C ILE A 135 20.97 -1.28 2.39
N TYR A 136 20.13 -1.35 1.37
CA TYR A 136 19.91 -0.30 0.40
C TYR A 136 18.90 0.70 0.93
N THR A 137 19.13 1.99 0.67
CA THR A 137 18.16 3.05 0.97
C THR A 137 18.10 4.09 -0.14
N SER A 138 16.99 4.81 -0.21
CA SER A 138 16.81 6.01 -1.04
C SER A 138 15.95 7.03 -0.31
N ASP A 139 16.28 8.31 -0.42
CA ASP A 139 15.64 9.40 0.31
C ASP A 139 14.92 10.37 -0.64
N LEU A 140 13.89 11.06 -0.13
CA LEU A 140 13.16 12.09 -0.88
C LEU A 140 14.01 13.34 -1.16
N GLU A 141 14.74 13.83 -0.15
CA GLU A 141 15.49 15.09 -0.25
C GLU A 141 16.80 14.97 -1.03
N ASN A 142 17.41 13.78 -1.04
CA ASN A 142 18.65 13.49 -1.77
C ASN A 142 18.49 12.23 -2.62
N PRO A 143 17.76 12.31 -3.76
CA PRO A 143 17.52 11.18 -4.64
C PRO A 143 18.80 10.46 -5.08
N GLY A 144 18.88 9.18 -4.73
CA GLY A 144 20.03 8.33 -5.01
C GLY A 144 19.87 6.98 -4.35
N LEU A 145 20.65 6.01 -4.79
CA LEU A 145 20.74 4.70 -4.18
C LEU A 145 21.94 4.69 -3.24
N TYR A 146 21.72 4.39 -1.96
CA TYR A 146 22.75 4.33 -0.92
C TYR A 146 22.83 2.94 -0.33
N ILE A 147 24.00 2.53 0.12
CA ILE A 147 24.22 1.28 0.86
C ILE A 147 24.75 1.55 2.25
N SER A 148 24.31 0.77 3.23
CA SER A 148 24.92 0.64 4.55
C SER A 148 25.38 -0.81 4.73
N ASN A 149 26.65 -0.99 5.08
CA ASN A 149 27.24 -2.30 5.40
C ASN A 149 27.51 -2.32 6.90
N HIS A 150 27.11 -3.39 7.60
CA HIS A 150 27.25 -3.52 9.06
C HIS A 150 26.80 -2.25 9.81
N LEU A 151 25.67 -1.66 9.36
CA LEU A 151 25.08 -0.44 9.94
C LEU A 151 26.01 0.79 10.02
N GLN A 152 27.08 0.80 9.22
CA GLN A 152 27.97 1.96 9.08
C GLN A 152 27.29 3.11 8.33
N GLN A 153 27.93 4.28 8.32
CA GLN A 153 27.47 5.43 7.55
C GLN A 153 27.16 5.05 6.09
N ARG A 154 25.97 5.49 5.63
CA ARG A 154 25.48 5.24 4.26
C ARG A 154 26.44 5.81 3.22
N LYS A 155 26.74 5.01 2.20
CA LYS A 155 27.58 5.37 1.04
C LYS A 155 26.73 5.43 -0.21
N LEU A 156 26.89 6.49 -0.99
CA LEU A 156 26.21 6.64 -2.27
C LEU A 156 26.75 5.62 -3.27
N VAL A 157 25.86 4.83 -3.88
CA VAL A 157 26.16 3.94 -5.02
C VAL A 157 26.04 4.72 -6.31
N THR A 158 24.90 5.37 -6.53
CA THR A 158 24.62 6.16 -7.72
C THR A 158 23.57 7.23 -7.45
N LYS A 159 23.66 8.37 -8.14
CA LYS A 159 22.60 9.39 -8.10
C LYS A 159 21.47 8.97 -9.01
N LEU A 160 20.24 9.26 -8.60
CA LEU A 160 19.05 8.99 -9.38
C LEU A 160 18.31 10.32 -9.65
N PRO A 161 17.59 10.45 -10.79
CA PRO A 161 16.83 11.67 -11.06
C PRO A 161 15.66 11.88 -10.11
N SER A 162 15.15 10.81 -9.49
CA SER A 162 14.17 10.82 -8.41
C SER A 162 14.40 9.62 -7.50
N SER A 163 13.77 9.63 -6.32
CA SER A 163 13.98 8.57 -5.32
C SER A 163 13.57 7.21 -5.87
N ALA A 164 14.44 6.22 -5.69
CA ALA A 164 14.05 4.82 -5.80
C ALA A 164 13.04 4.50 -4.69
N ILE A 165 12.05 3.66 -5.04
CA ILE A 165 10.97 3.23 -4.13
C ILE A 165 10.79 1.70 -4.11
N ASP A 166 11.42 1.00 -5.04
CA ASP A 166 11.37 -0.45 -5.20
C ASP A 166 12.66 -0.93 -5.87
N LEU A 167 13.11 -2.12 -5.48
CA LEU A 167 14.28 -2.80 -6.03
C LEU A 167 13.91 -4.25 -6.30
N CYS A 168 14.26 -4.76 -7.48
CA CYS A 168 14.24 -6.19 -7.74
C CYS A 168 15.68 -6.69 -7.85
N PHE A 169 16.10 -7.54 -6.91
CA PHE A 169 17.46 -8.05 -6.83
C PHE A 169 17.80 -9.04 -7.97
N PRO A 170 19.08 -9.09 -8.39
CA PRO A 170 19.52 -10.02 -9.40
C PRO A 170 19.21 -11.49 -9.06
N THR A 171 18.83 -12.27 -10.05
CA THR A 171 18.74 -13.74 -9.98
C THR A 171 19.78 -14.39 -10.90
N LEU A 172 19.91 -15.73 -10.86
CA LEU A 172 20.73 -16.44 -11.85
C LEU A 172 20.28 -16.20 -13.30
N LYS A 173 18.99 -15.88 -13.52
CA LYS A 173 18.44 -15.56 -14.83
C LYS A 173 18.64 -14.10 -15.22
N ASN A 174 18.59 -13.19 -14.24
CA ASN A 174 18.76 -11.76 -14.43
C ASN A 174 19.88 -11.21 -13.53
N PRO A 175 21.11 -11.00 -14.04
CA PRO A 175 22.26 -10.64 -13.23
C PRO A 175 22.34 -9.14 -12.87
N VAL A 176 21.30 -8.34 -13.13
CA VAL A 176 21.28 -6.89 -12.84
C VAL A 176 20.18 -6.51 -11.86
N LEU A 177 20.44 -5.47 -11.06
CA LEU A 177 19.47 -4.92 -10.12
C LEU A 177 18.48 -4.04 -10.89
N THR A 178 17.19 -4.29 -10.77
CA THR A 178 16.16 -3.38 -11.32
C THR A 178 15.81 -2.32 -10.28
N ILE A 179 15.76 -1.06 -10.70
CA ILE A 179 15.48 0.09 -9.84
C ILE A 179 14.25 0.82 -10.37
N THR A 180 13.21 0.91 -9.56
CA THR A 180 12.02 1.72 -9.86
C THR A 180 12.14 3.08 -9.18
N SER A 181 12.13 4.16 -9.96
CA SER A 181 12.19 5.54 -9.48
C SER A 181 10.87 6.28 -9.71
N MET A 182 10.30 6.82 -8.63
CA MET A 182 8.92 7.29 -8.59
C MET A 182 8.67 8.57 -9.41
N GLY A 183 9.69 9.37 -9.72
CA GLY A 183 9.56 10.69 -10.36
C GLY A 183 9.09 11.81 -9.43
N GLY A 184 8.21 11.51 -8.45
CA GLY A 184 7.81 12.45 -7.41
C GLY A 184 6.83 11.87 -6.40
N MET A 185 6.92 12.36 -5.15
CA MET A 185 6.10 11.86 -4.04
C MET A 185 4.60 12.18 -4.18
N ARG A 186 4.25 13.33 -4.78
CA ARG A 186 2.85 13.67 -5.04
C ARG A 186 2.34 12.88 -6.24
N ALA A 187 1.17 12.25 -6.10
CA ALA A 187 0.46 11.56 -7.16
C ALA A 187 -0.02 12.56 -8.22
N LEU A 188 0.87 13.04 -9.08
CA LEU A 188 0.55 13.94 -10.19
C LEU A 188 0.50 13.16 -11.50
N ASP A 189 -0.36 13.59 -12.43
CA ASP A 189 -0.53 12.96 -13.75
C ASP A 189 0.56 13.38 -14.76
N ILE A 190 1.82 13.30 -14.34
CA ILE A 190 3.01 13.65 -15.13
C ILE A 190 3.95 12.46 -15.30
N THR A 191 4.55 12.31 -16.48
CA THR A 191 5.50 11.24 -16.80
C THR A 191 6.93 11.66 -16.43
N ARG A 192 7.30 11.38 -15.17
CA ARG A 192 8.67 11.61 -14.65
C ARG A 192 9.28 10.36 -14.02
N GLY A 193 8.51 9.30 -13.93
CA GLY A 193 8.93 8.03 -13.36
C GLY A 193 9.86 7.29 -14.30
N GLN A 194 10.80 6.55 -13.73
CA GLN A 194 11.84 5.88 -14.50
C GLN A 194 12.12 4.49 -13.96
N ILE A 195 12.56 3.61 -14.85
CA ILE A 195 13.06 2.28 -14.50
C ILE A 195 14.47 2.14 -15.06
N PHE A 196 15.38 1.63 -14.24
CA PHE A 196 16.76 1.37 -14.60
C PHE A 196 17.14 -0.07 -14.28
N THR A 197 18.15 -0.58 -14.97
CA THR A 197 18.95 -1.69 -14.49
C THR A 197 20.32 -1.20 -14.01
N LEU A 198 20.93 -1.89 -13.07
CA LEU A 198 22.26 -1.56 -12.55
C LEU A 198 23.07 -2.84 -12.34
N ASP A 199 24.21 -2.95 -13.03
CA ASP A 199 25.23 -3.94 -12.69
C ASP A 199 25.82 -3.57 -11.31
N GLN A 200 25.80 -4.48 -10.35
CA GLN A 200 26.26 -4.22 -8.98
C GLN A 200 27.80 -4.14 -8.85
N LYS A 201 28.55 -4.07 -9.96
CA LYS A 201 29.98 -3.75 -9.97
C LYS A 201 30.25 -2.30 -9.57
N ALA A 202 31.38 -2.08 -8.89
CA ALA A 202 31.79 -0.74 -8.47
C ALA A 202 31.96 0.20 -9.67
N GLY A 203 31.28 1.35 -9.62
CA GLY A 203 31.36 2.38 -10.66
C GLY A 203 30.48 2.15 -11.89
N ALA A 204 29.61 1.13 -11.88
CA ALA A 204 28.60 0.95 -12.93
C ALA A 204 27.60 2.12 -12.93
N ASN A 205 27.16 2.50 -14.14
CA ASN A 205 26.10 3.47 -14.31
C ASN A 205 24.76 2.74 -14.50
N PRO A 206 23.63 3.31 -14.05
CA PRO A 206 22.32 2.77 -14.35
C PRO A 206 22.02 2.83 -15.85
N ASP A 207 21.53 1.74 -16.41
CA ASP A 207 21.04 1.65 -17.79
C ASP A 207 19.53 1.91 -17.80
N LEU A 208 19.08 2.90 -18.57
CA LEU A 208 17.67 3.29 -18.63
C LEU A 208 16.84 2.27 -19.41
N ILE A 209 15.74 1.82 -18.80
CA ILE A 209 14.72 0.96 -19.43
C ILE A 209 13.55 1.80 -19.95
N SER A 210 13.05 2.72 -19.12
CA SER A 210 11.95 3.62 -19.50
C SER A 210 11.96 4.89 -18.67
N ASP A 211 11.55 6.00 -19.27
CA ASP A 211 11.34 7.31 -18.63
C ASP A 211 9.96 7.94 -18.90
N ASP A 212 9.06 7.19 -19.54
CA ASP A 212 7.70 7.62 -19.88
C ASP A 212 6.65 6.92 -19.00
N LEU A 213 6.85 7.03 -17.68
CA LEU A 213 6.00 6.39 -16.68
C LEU A 213 5.39 7.41 -15.72
N ILE A 214 4.10 7.22 -15.45
CA ILE A 214 3.36 7.97 -14.44
C ILE A 214 3.65 7.29 -13.10
N ARG A 215 4.54 7.88 -12.32
CA ARG A 215 4.78 7.51 -10.91
C ARG A 215 4.78 5.98 -10.66
N PRO A 216 5.76 5.24 -11.20
CA PRO A 216 5.86 3.81 -11.00
C PRO A 216 6.20 3.52 -9.53
N ILE A 217 5.55 2.49 -8.99
CA ILE A 217 5.60 2.09 -7.57
C ILE A 217 6.27 0.73 -7.39
N GLN A 218 6.19 -0.14 -8.39
CA GLN A 218 6.87 -1.43 -8.39
C GLN A 218 7.21 -1.82 -9.81
N SER A 219 8.36 -2.44 -10.04
CA SER A 219 8.65 -3.11 -11.30
C SER A 219 9.32 -4.45 -11.12
N GLN A 220 8.78 -5.47 -11.79
CA GLN A 220 9.26 -6.85 -11.69
C GLN A 220 9.60 -7.40 -13.08
N PRO A 221 10.75 -8.08 -13.24
CA PRO A 221 11.05 -8.78 -14.49
C PRO A 221 10.06 -9.93 -14.75
N ILE A 222 9.68 -10.13 -16.00
CA ILE A 222 8.73 -11.15 -16.44
C ILE A 222 9.00 -11.53 -17.91
N ASP A 223 8.88 -12.81 -18.26
CA ASP A 223 8.79 -13.26 -19.67
C ASP A 223 7.34 -13.67 -19.94
N TYR A 224 6.48 -12.67 -20.17
CA TYR A 224 5.02 -12.90 -20.21
C TYR A 224 4.57 -13.55 -21.53
N ASN A 225 5.40 -13.46 -22.57
CA ASN A 225 5.08 -13.94 -23.92
C ASN A 225 5.92 -15.19 -24.33
N LYS A 226 6.85 -15.63 -23.47
CA LYS A 226 7.75 -16.77 -23.68
C LYS A 226 8.65 -16.63 -24.90
N ASP A 227 9.06 -15.41 -25.25
CA ASP A 227 10.01 -15.16 -26.33
C ASP A 227 11.47 -15.24 -25.87
N GLY A 228 11.71 -15.42 -24.56
CA GLY A 228 13.03 -15.55 -23.95
C GLY A 228 13.75 -14.22 -23.77
N LEU A 229 13.12 -13.09 -24.08
CA LEU A 229 13.55 -11.75 -23.68
C LEU A 229 12.94 -11.40 -22.33
N GLU A 230 13.57 -10.47 -21.63
CA GLU A 230 13.13 -10.06 -20.29
C GLU A 230 12.32 -8.78 -20.38
N ASP A 231 11.01 -8.91 -20.17
CA ASP A 231 10.07 -7.80 -20.05
C ASP A 231 9.97 -7.33 -18.59
N TYR A 232 9.29 -6.22 -18.36
CA TYR A 232 9.04 -5.71 -17.01
C TYR A 232 7.56 -5.42 -16.79
N LEU A 233 6.97 -6.02 -15.77
CA LEU A 233 5.68 -5.60 -15.24
C LEU A 233 5.88 -4.33 -14.42
N VAL A 234 5.02 -3.32 -14.61
CA VAL A 234 5.11 -2.02 -13.93
C VAL A 234 3.77 -1.63 -13.33
N CYS A 235 3.76 -1.42 -12.02
CA CYS A 235 2.66 -0.80 -11.29
C CYS A 235 2.84 0.73 -11.27
N ALA A 236 1.85 1.48 -11.72
CA ALA A 236 1.91 2.94 -11.85
C ALA A 236 0.72 3.67 -11.22
N PHE A 237 1.00 4.73 -10.44
CA PHE A 237 -0.01 5.41 -9.62
C PHE A 237 0.10 6.96 -9.65
N GLY A 238 -0.64 7.60 -10.57
CA GLY A 238 -0.90 9.05 -10.62
C GLY A 238 -2.23 9.47 -9.96
N HIS A 239 -2.67 10.70 -10.21
CA HIS A 239 -3.91 11.24 -9.62
C HIS A 239 -5.16 10.63 -10.26
N ASN A 240 -5.25 10.72 -11.59
CA ASN A 240 -6.32 10.14 -12.40
C ASN A 240 -5.77 9.23 -13.51
N ARG A 241 -4.44 9.17 -13.67
CA ARG A 241 -3.76 8.32 -14.65
C ARG A 241 -2.81 7.36 -13.94
N GLY A 242 -2.38 6.34 -14.66
CA GLY A 242 -1.62 5.22 -14.12
C GLY A 242 -2.23 3.91 -14.60
N GLY A 243 -1.73 2.80 -14.08
CA GLY A 243 -2.13 1.51 -14.61
C GLY A 243 -1.12 0.41 -14.33
N LEU A 244 -1.52 -0.76 -14.79
CA LEU A 244 -0.64 -1.91 -14.92
C LEU A 244 -0.13 -1.95 -16.36
N TYR A 245 1.19 -1.92 -16.52
CA TYR A 245 1.84 -1.90 -17.82
C TYR A 245 2.87 -3.02 -17.93
N LEU A 246 3.12 -3.46 -19.15
CA LEU A 246 4.31 -4.23 -19.49
C LEU A 246 5.26 -3.35 -20.30
N LEU A 247 6.54 -3.39 -19.97
CA LEU A 247 7.61 -2.90 -20.83
C LEU A 247 8.18 -4.11 -21.58
N LYS A 248 7.62 -4.35 -22.76
CA LYS A 248 8.01 -5.46 -23.62
C LYS A 248 9.37 -5.19 -24.25
N GLN A 249 10.33 -6.08 -24.03
CA GLN A 249 11.64 -6.01 -24.65
C GLN A 249 11.55 -6.36 -26.14
N LEU A 250 12.20 -5.52 -26.95
CA LEU A 250 12.39 -5.68 -28.37
C LEU A 250 13.88 -5.92 -28.66
N PRO A 251 14.22 -6.45 -29.85
CA PRO A 251 15.61 -6.61 -30.27
C PRO A 251 16.43 -5.33 -30.12
N GLY A 252 17.67 -5.48 -29.67
CA GLY A 252 18.58 -4.35 -29.44
C GLY A 252 18.29 -3.57 -28.16
N HIS A 253 17.69 -4.21 -27.14
CA HIS A 253 17.45 -3.65 -25.80
C HIS A 253 16.59 -2.38 -25.83
N LYS A 254 15.55 -2.40 -26.68
CA LYS A 254 14.51 -1.36 -26.73
C LYS A 254 13.26 -1.88 -26.04
N PHE A 255 12.42 -0.98 -25.54
CA PHE A 255 11.21 -1.36 -24.82
C PHE A 255 9.97 -0.69 -25.40
N GLU A 256 8.89 -1.45 -25.51
CA GLU A 256 7.56 -0.98 -25.90
C GLU A 256 6.63 -1.07 -24.68
N LYS A 257 5.92 0.02 -24.38
CA LYS A 257 4.92 0.04 -23.30
C LYS A 257 3.60 -0.55 -23.81
N VAL A 258 3.24 -1.70 -23.28
CA VAL A 258 1.95 -2.38 -23.51
C VAL A 258 1.04 -2.16 -22.30
N VAL A 259 -0.19 -1.73 -22.54
CA VAL A 259 -1.17 -1.49 -21.49
C VAL A 259 -1.88 -2.79 -21.13
N VAL A 260 -1.81 -3.20 -19.86
CA VAL A 260 -2.61 -4.33 -19.34
C VAL A 260 -3.94 -3.80 -18.80
N ARG A 261 -3.89 -2.75 -17.97
CA ARG A 261 -5.07 -2.06 -17.43
C ARG A 261 -4.76 -0.59 -17.16
N GLU A 262 -5.48 0.33 -17.77
CA GLU A 262 -5.29 1.78 -17.61
C GLU A 262 -6.21 2.35 -16.52
N MET A 263 -6.00 1.90 -15.28
CA MET A 263 -6.69 2.41 -14.10
C MET A 263 -5.64 2.90 -13.09
N PRO A 264 -5.77 4.11 -12.51
CA PRO A 264 -4.82 4.58 -11.50
C PRO A 264 -4.83 3.65 -10.28
N GLY A 265 -3.73 3.67 -9.52
CA GLY A 265 -3.65 2.99 -8.23
C GLY A 265 -2.97 1.63 -8.27
N ALA A 266 -2.47 1.14 -9.41
CA ALA A 266 -1.63 -0.05 -9.42
C ALA A 266 -0.37 0.21 -8.56
N THR A 267 -0.22 -0.53 -7.47
CA THR A 267 0.81 -0.27 -6.44
C THR A 267 1.67 -1.48 -6.12
N GLU A 268 1.11 -2.68 -6.18
CA GLU A 268 1.81 -3.93 -5.87
C GLU A 268 1.26 -5.05 -6.76
N SER A 269 2.13 -5.96 -7.19
CA SER A 269 1.77 -7.15 -7.95
C SER A 269 2.53 -8.39 -7.50
N HIS A 270 1.95 -9.56 -7.72
CA HIS A 270 2.59 -10.86 -7.56
C HIS A 270 2.48 -11.64 -8.88
N ILE A 271 3.60 -12.14 -9.38
CA ILE A 271 3.69 -12.91 -10.64
C ILE A 271 3.82 -14.39 -10.29
N ARG A 272 2.89 -15.22 -10.77
CA ARG A 272 2.90 -16.67 -10.56
C ARG A 272 2.09 -17.35 -11.65
N ASP A 273 2.39 -18.60 -11.96
CA ASP A 273 1.47 -19.47 -12.70
C ASP A 273 0.31 -19.89 -11.76
N PHE A 274 -0.74 -19.07 -11.68
CA PHE A 274 -1.85 -19.27 -10.75
C PHE A 274 -2.80 -20.36 -11.24
N ASN A 275 -2.91 -20.56 -12.55
CA ASN A 275 -3.79 -21.57 -13.16
C ASN A 275 -3.07 -22.89 -13.53
N GLN A 276 -1.75 -22.97 -13.33
CA GLN A 276 -0.90 -24.13 -13.62
C GLN A 276 -0.80 -24.50 -15.11
N ASP A 277 -0.93 -23.54 -16.01
CA ASP A 277 -0.80 -23.75 -17.47
C ASP A 277 0.63 -23.54 -18.00
N GLY A 278 1.55 -23.22 -17.09
CA GLY A 278 2.96 -22.95 -17.36
C GLY A 278 3.25 -21.52 -17.79
N TRP A 279 2.26 -20.63 -17.90
CA TRP A 279 2.44 -19.21 -18.23
C TRP A 279 2.36 -18.34 -16.97
N PRO A 280 3.08 -17.21 -16.92
CA PRO A 280 2.99 -16.32 -15.78
C PRO A 280 1.67 -15.55 -15.83
N ASP A 281 0.89 -15.69 -14.76
CA ASP A 281 -0.27 -14.86 -14.44
C ASP A 281 0.14 -13.75 -13.46
N ILE A 282 -0.72 -12.77 -13.28
CA ILE A 282 -0.44 -11.60 -12.44
C ILE A 282 -1.61 -11.35 -11.50
N MET A 283 -1.34 -11.10 -10.22
CA MET A 283 -2.30 -10.56 -9.27
C MET A 283 -1.85 -9.16 -8.87
N THR A 284 -2.72 -8.15 -8.90
CA THR A 284 -2.36 -6.74 -8.68
C THR A 284 -3.35 -6.05 -7.77
N LEU A 285 -2.83 -5.27 -6.82
CA LEU A 285 -3.61 -4.32 -6.02
C LEU A 285 -3.76 -2.99 -6.77
N PHE A 286 -5.01 -2.54 -6.91
CA PHE A 286 -5.30 -1.15 -7.25
C PHE A 286 -5.80 -0.44 -6.00
N ALA A 287 -5.06 0.58 -5.60
CA ALA A 287 -5.19 1.31 -4.34
C ALA A 287 -5.96 2.63 -4.44
N HIS A 288 -6.48 2.98 -5.63
CA HIS A 288 -7.16 4.25 -5.84
C HIS A 288 -8.26 4.14 -6.90
N GLY A 289 -9.39 4.80 -6.67
CA GLY A 289 -10.55 4.75 -7.56
C GLY A 289 -11.34 3.46 -7.37
N ASP A 290 -11.21 2.52 -8.31
CA ASP A 290 -11.75 1.16 -8.16
C ASP A 290 -10.74 0.38 -7.30
N GLU A 291 -10.88 0.44 -5.98
CA GLU A 291 -9.99 -0.24 -5.04
C GLU A 291 -10.27 -1.75 -5.00
N GLY A 292 -9.22 -2.56 -4.95
CA GLY A 292 -9.37 -4.01 -4.97
C GLY A 292 -8.12 -4.78 -5.36
N ILE A 293 -8.28 -6.09 -5.49
CA ILE A 293 -7.28 -7.00 -6.03
C ILE A 293 -7.85 -7.65 -7.29
N TRP A 294 -7.08 -7.61 -8.37
CA TRP A 294 -7.40 -8.20 -9.66
C TRP A 294 -6.43 -9.31 -9.97
N VAL A 295 -6.93 -10.37 -10.60
CA VAL A 295 -6.10 -11.38 -11.25
C VAL A 295 -6.18 -11.21 -12.76
N PHE A 296 -5.05 -11.33 -13.43
CA PHE A 296 -4.83 -11.26 -14.86
C PHE A 296 -4.26 -12.59 -15.31
N ILE A 297 -5.11 -13.44 -15.88
CA ILE A 297 -4.74 -14.76 -16.38
C ILE A 297 -4.21 -14.63 -17.80
N ASN A 298 -3.01 -15.13 -18.04
CA ASN A 298 -2.35 -15.05 -19.34
C ASN A 298 -3.17 -15.81 -20.38
N ASN A 299 -3.52 -15.15 -21.48
CA ASN A 299 -4.35 -15.75 -22.53
C ASN A 299 -3.53 -16.50 -23.60
N GLN A 300 -2.21 -16.58 -23.43
CA GLN A 300 -1.24 -17.23 -24.32
C GLN A 300 -1.23 -16.66 -25.75
N LYS A 301 -1.79 -15.46 -25.93
CA LYS A 301 -1.90 -14.72 -27.21
C LYS A 301 -1.30 -13.32 -27.09
N GLY A 302 -0.47 -13.09 -26.07
CA GLY A 302 0.19 -11.80 -25.82
C GLY A 302 -0.62 -10.81 -24.98
N GLY A 303 -1.61 -11.28 -24.21
CA GLY A 303 -2.36 -10.44 -23.27
C GLY A 303 -2.96 -11.25 -22.11
N PHE A 304 -3.90 -10.65 -21.39
CA PHE A 304 -4.50 -11.24 -20.20
C PHE A 304 -6.03 -11.17 -20.21
N SER A 305 -6.66 -12.11 -19.51
CA SER A 305 -8.07 -12.03 -19.11
C SER A 305 -8.10 -11.56 -17.65
N GLU A 306 -8.80 -10.47 -17.38
CA GLU A 306 -8.86 -9.91 -16.02
C GLU A 306 -10.12 -10.35 -15.25
N ARG A 307 -9.98 -10.46 -13.93
CA ARG A 307 -11.09 -10.69 -12.99
C ARG A 307 -10.80 -9.95 -11.69
N ASN A 308 -11.75 -9.15 -11.22
CA ASN A 308 -11.71 -8.66 -9.84
C ASN A 308 -12.02 -9.83 -8.90
N ILE A 309 -11.17 -10.05 -7.90
CA ILE A 309 -11.31 -11.14 -6.92
C ILE A 309 -11.68 -10.63 -5.53
N LEU A 310 -11.30 -9.39 -5.23
CA LEU A 310 -11.70 -8.63 -4.05
C LEU A 310 -11.89 -7.18 -4.48
N ARG A 311 -13.01 -6.55 -4.09
CA ARG A 311 -13.28 -5.13 -4.34
C ARG A 311 -13.56 -4.45 -3.00
N PHE A 312 -12.98 -3.28 -2.80
CA PHE A 312 -13.06 -2.53 -1.56
C PHE A 312 -13.73 -1.16 -1.78
N PRO A 313 -14.33 -0.57 -0.74
CA PRO A 313 -14.77 0.82 -0.80
C PRO A 313 -13.58 1.75 -1.06
N SER A 314 -13.77 2.76 -1.92
CA SER A 314 -12.74 3.70 -2.38
C SER A 314 -12.20 4.68 -1.31
N VAL A 315 -12.48 4.39 -0.04
CA VAL A 315 -12.14 5.20 1.14
C VAL A 315 -11.35 4.39 2.17
N TYR A 316 -11.12 3.10 1.88
CA TYR A 316 -10.34 2.19 2.70
C TYR A 316 -8.86 2.56 2.70
N GLY A 317 -8.35 3.12 1.60
CA GLY A 317 -6.92 3.42 1.51
C GLY A 317 -6.11 2.13 1.44
N SER A 318 -6.53 1.20 0.57
CA SER A 318 -5.78 -0.02 0.25
C SER A 318 -4.31 0.30 0.03
N SER A 319 -3.40 -0.39 0.72
CA SER A 319 -1.99 0.01 0.74
C SER A 319 -1.00 -1.09 0.37
N SER A 320 -1.23 -2.33 0.80
CA SER A 320 -0.38 -3.47 0.44
C SER A 320 -1.17 -4.78 0.41
N PHE A 321 -0.61 -5.79 -0.26
CA PHE A 321 -1.03 -7.18 -0.09
C PHE A 321 0.09 -8.19 -0.33
N GLN A 322 0.00 -9.33 0.34
CA GLN A 322 0.89 -10.48 0.17
C GLN A 322 0.09 -11.78 0.08
N LEU A 323 0.70 -12.79 -0.52
CA LEU A 323 0.18 -14.14 -0.59
C LEU A 323 0.95 -15.06 0.38
N ALA A 324 0.25 -15.70 1.32
CA ALA A 324 0.88 -16.58 2.33
C ALA A 324 -0.10 -17.68 2.78
N ASP A 325 0.42 -18.86 3.17
CA ASP A 325 -0.39 -19.99 3.66
C ASP A 325 -0.65 -19.87 5.18
N ILE A 326 -1.44 -18.87 5.56
CA ILE A 326 -1.73 -18.56 6.98
C ILE A 326 -2.47 -19.70 7.68
N THR A 327 -3.34 -20.40 6.95
CA THR A 327 -4.15 -21.49 7.51
C THR A 327 -3.47 -22.87 7.44
N ARG A 328 -2.24 -22.93 6.89
CA ARG A 328 -1.45 -24.16 6.69
C ARG A 328 -2.23 -25.24 5.95
N ASP A 329 -3.02 -24.86 4.96
CA ASP A 329 -3.84 -25.77 4.15
C ASP A 329 -3.26 -26.02 2.74
N GLY A 330 -2.10 -25.42 2.44
CA GLY A 330 -1.38 -25.53 1.18
C GLY A 330 -1.84 -24.52 0.12
N LYS A 331 -2.79 -23.64 0.45
CA LYS A 331 -3.25 -22.56 -0.44
C LYS A 331 -2.72 -21.23 0.06
N LEU A 332 -2.52 -20.30 -0.87
CA LEU A 332 -2.11 -18.95 -0.48
C LEU A 332 -3.34 -18.10 -0.22
N ASP A 333 -3.46 -17.66 1.03
CA ASP A 333 -4.39 -16.64 1.49
C ASP A 333 -3.86 -15.25 1.15
N ILE A 334 -4.73 -14.24 1.16
CA ILE A 334 -4.35 -12.84 0.96
C ILE A 334 -4.25 -12.15 2.32
N VAL A 335 -3.05 -11.66 2.63
CA VAL A 335 -2.81 -10.70 3.72
C VAL A 335 -2.89 -9.30 3.12
N TYR A 336 -3.83 -8.48 3.57
CA TYR A 336 -4.14 -7.16 2.99
C TYR A 336 -4.11 -6.07 4.06
N THR A 337 -3.66 -4.87 3.67
CA THR A 337 -3.71 -3.70 4.54
C THR A 337 -4.50 -2.54 3.92
N ALA A 338 -5.24 -1.86 4.80
CA ALA A 338 -5.94 -0.62 4.52
C ALA A 338 -5.48 0.44 5.52
N GLY A 339 -4.96 1.56 5.05
CA GLY A 339 -4.38 2.56 5.95
C GLY A 339 -3.86 3.84 5.32
N ASP A 340 -3.76 3.94 3.99
CA ASP A 340 -3.50 5.24 3.39
C ASP A 340 -4.61 6.20 3.77
N ASN A 341 -4.21 7.39 4.18
CA ASN A 341 -5.13 8.37 4.73
C ASN A 341 -4.79 9.78 4.23
N SER A 342 -4.00 9.90 3.16
CA SER A 342 -3.60 11.19 2.58
C SER A 342 -4.59 11.69 1.51
N ASP A 343 -5.88 11.42 1.67
CA ASP A 343 -6.95 11.71 0.71
C ASP A 343 -7.86 12.87 1.17
N PHE A 344 -9.10 12.93 0.69
CA PHE A 344 -10.12 13.90 1.09
C PHE A 344 -10.80 13.58 2.44
N SER A 345 -10.42 12.46 3.09
CA SER A 345 -11.08 11.92 4.27
C SER A 345 -10.09 11.58 5.39
N ARG A 346 -9.27 12.57 5.77
CA ARG A 346 -8.12 12.45 6.68
C ARG A 346 -8.52 12.33 8.16
N ILE A 347 -9.22 11.26 8.50
CA ILE A 347 -9.67 10.92 9.85
C ILE A 347 -9.22 9.51 10.23
N LEU A 348 -9.23 9.18 11.52
CA LEU A 348 -9.05 7.80 11.96
C LEU A 348 -10.29 6.98 11.57
N LYS A 349 -10.08 5.83 10.93
CA LYS A 349 -11.14 5.02 10.33
C LYS A 349 -11.14 3.64 10.99
N PRO A 350 -12.29 3.15 11.49
CA PRO A 350 -12.35 1.89 12.23
C PRO A 350 -12.11 0.65 11.37
N TYR A 351 -12.06 0.81 10.05
CA TYR A 351 -11.77 -0.22 9.06
C TYR A 351 -10.33 -0.10 8.50
N HIS A 352 -9.50 0.82 8.99
CA HIS A 352 -8.06 0.73 8.72
C HIS A 352 -7.45 -0.40 9.56
N GLY A 353 -6.61 -1.22 8.95
CA GLY A 353 -5.99 -2.33 9.64
C GLY A 353 -5.43 -3.43 8.75
N LEU A 354 -5.21 -4.56 9.40
CA LEU A 354 -4.74 -5.82 8.83
C LEU A 354 -5.93 -6.75 8.59
N TYR A 355 -6.00 -7.32 7.41
CA TYR A 355 -7.03 -8.26 6.99
C TYR A 355 -6.40 -9.55 6.48
N ILE A 356 -7.09 -10.67 6.67
CA ILE A 356 -6.76 -11.93 6.01
C ILE A 356 -8.00 -12.43 5.27
N PHE A 357 -7.82 -12.73 4.00
CA PHE A 357 -8.82 -13.35 3.15
C PHE A 357 -8.37 -14.76 2.76
N GLU A 358 -9.09 -15.77 3.23
CA GLU A 358 -8.77 -17.17 2.99
C GLU A 358 -9.21 -17.62 1.58
N GLU A 359 -8.39 -18.44 0.91
CA GLU A 359 -8.68 -18.97 -0.43
C GLU A 359 -9.71 -20.13 -0.37
N LYS A 360 -10.86 -19.95 -1.03
CA LYS A 360 -11.98 -20.92 -1.05
C LYS A 360 -12.12 -21.73 -2.34
N GLY A 361 -11.25 -21.51 -3.32
CA GLY A 361 -11.17 -22.16 -4.61
C GLY A 361 -11.56 -21.23 -5.74
N ASN A 362 -10.96 -21.41 -6.92
CA ASN A 362 -11.31 -20.69 -8.15
C ASN A 362 -11.26 -19.16 -8.00
N PHE A 363 -10.25 -18.65 -7.28
CA PHE A 363 -10.08 -17.23 -7.00
C PHE A 363 -11.29 -16.62 -6.26
N GLN A 364 -11.86 -17.39 -5.32
CA GLN A 364 -12.85 -16.89 -4.37
C GLN A 364 -12.18 -16.77 -3.01
N PHE A 365 -12.37 -15.62 -2.37
CA PHE A 365 -11.72 -15.28 -1.11
C PHE A 365 -12.77 -14.85 -0.08
N GLU A 366 -12.58 -15.26 1.17
CA GLU A 366 -13.47 -14.91 2.29
C GLU A 366 -12.66 -14.22 3.39
N GLN A 367 -13.12 -13.06 3.87
CA GLN A 367 -12.48 -12.40 5.01
C GLN A 367 -12.65 -13.23 6.28
N THR A 368 -11.56 -13.75 6.84
CA THR A 368 -11.58 -14.59 8.04
C THR A 368 -10.97 -13.93 9.27
N TYR A 369 -10.17 -12.87 9.06
CA TYR A 369 -9.53 -12.11 10.13
C TYR A 369 -9.54 -10.60 9.84
N PHE A 370 -9.65 -9.81 10.90
CA PHE A 370 -9.46 -8.36 10.87
C PHE A 370 -8.91 -7.88 12.22
N TYR A 371 -7.87 -7.06 12.18
CA TYR A 371 -7.32 -6.36 13.33
C TYR A 371 -7.16 -4.87 12.99
N PRO A 372 -7.82 -3.95 13.72
CA PRO A 372 -7.79 -2.54 13.38
C PRO A 372 -6.46 -1.91 13.79
N ILE A 373 -5.86 -1.21 12.83
CA ILE A 373 -4.61 -0.47 12.97
C ILE A 373 -4.78 0.76 12.07
N ASN A 374 -4.97 1.92 12.68
CA ASN A 374 -5.06 3.13 11.88
C ASN A 374 -3.76 3.33 11.12
N GLY A 375 -3.85 3.64 9.83
CA GLY A 375 -2.65 3.95 9.07
C GLY A 375 -1.83 2.75 8.64
N CYS A 376 -2.32 1.51 8.78
CA CYS A 376 -1.63 0.28 8.38
C CYS A 376 -1.33 0.30 6.87
N THR A 377 -0.07 0.56 6.52
CA THR A 377 0.34 0.77 5.12
C THR A 377 1.08 -0.41 4.53
N LYS A 378 1.62 -1.30 5.35
CA LYS A 378 2.25 -2.54 4.88
C LYS A 378 2.17 -3.64 5.93
N ALA A 379 1.99 -4.87 5.46
CA ALA A 379 2.19 -6.09 6.21
C ALA A 379 3.15 -7.02 5.47
N VAL A 380 3.98 -7.75 6.19
CA VAL A 380 4.80 -8.85 5.68
C VAL A 380 4.59 -10.06 6.57
N ALA A 381 4.24 -11.18 5.94
CA ALA A 381 3.93 -12.46 6.55
C ALA A 381 5.09 -13.43 6.29
N ALA A 382 5.58 -14.06 7.34
CA ALA A 382 6.70 -15.00 7.31
C ALA A 382 6.78 -15.82 8.61
N ASP A 383 7.63 -16.84 8.64
CA ASP A 383 7.92 -17.66 9.82
C ASP A 383 9.12 -17.04 10.58
N PHE A 384 8.85 -15.98 11.36
CA PHE A 384 9.91 -15.20 12.00
C PHE A 384 10.52 -15.98 13.18
N ASP A 385 9.73 -16.69 13.96
CA ASP A 385 10.18 -17.44 15.14
C ASP A 385 10.56 -18.91 14.86
N LYS A 386 10.49 -19.33 13.59
CA LYS A 386 10.89 -20.66 13.09
C LYS A 386 10.11 -21.81 13.71
N ASP A 387 8.91 -21.56 14.21
CA ASP A 387 8.05 -22.61 14.73
C ASP A 387 7.26 -23.34 13.61
N GLY A 388 7.25 -22.76 12.41
CA GLY A 388 6.58 -23.26 11.21
C GLY A 388 5.20 -22.66 10.95
N ASP A 389 4.74 -21.65 11.70
CA ASP A 389 3.57 -20.83 11.32
C ASP A 389 3.98 -19.56 10.59
N THR A 390 2.97 -18.87 10.09
CA THR A 390 3.13 -17.59 9.42
C THR A 390 2.68 -16.47 10.35
N ASP A 391 3.67 -15.89 11.02
CA ASP A 391 3.58 -14.62 11.72
C ASP A 391 3.39 -13.44 10.76
N ILE A 392 3.11 -12.26 11.30
CA ILE A 392 2.94 -11.03 10.51
C ILE A 392 3.63 -9.83 11.18
N ALA A 393 4.47 -9.11 10.45
CA ALA A 393 4.96 -7.78 10.82
C ALA A 393 4.17 -6.69 10.06
N THR A 394 3.87 -5.57 10.72
CA THR A 394 3.13 -4.46 10.10
C THR A 394 3.79 -3.11 10.39
N ILE A 395 3.64 -2.17 9.45
CA ILE A 395 3.92 -0.75 9.70
C ILE A 395 2.67 0.10 9.47
N ALA A 396 2.55 1.17 10.24
CA ALA A 396 1.47 2.13 10.12
C ALA A 396 1.95 3.58 10.03
N PHE A 397 1.96 4.13 8.80
CA PHE A 397 2.47 5.49 8.56
C PHE A 397 1.54 6.61 9.06
N PHE A 398 0.23 6.33 9.13
CA PHE A 398 -0.82 7.24 9.64
C PHE A 398 -1.44 6.76 10.96
N ALA A 399 -0.67 6.07 11.81
CA ALA A 399 -1.10 5.58 13.12
C ALA A 399 -1.70 6.68 14.02
N ASP A 400 -2.49 6.30 15.02
CA ASP A 400 -2.91 7.21 16.09
C ASP A 400 -1.72 7.48 17.03
N PHE A 401 -0.80 8.35 16.57
CA PHE A 401 0.41 8.71 17.31
C PHE A 401 0.13 9.41 18.66
N GLN A 402 -1.10 9.84 18.93
CA GLN A 402 -1.47 10.45 20.20
C GLN A 402 -1.93 9.41 21.23
N LYS A 403 -2.67 8.37 20.82
CA LYS A 403 -3.24 7.37 21.74
C LYS A 403 -2.52 6.03 21.70
N THR A 404 -2.15 5.55 20.53
CA THR A 404 -1.55 4.23 20.31
C THR A 404 -0.29 4.31 19.43
N PRO A 405 0.73 5.13 19.80
CA PRO A 405 1.92 5.30 18.97
C PRO A 405 2.73 4.00 18.77
N GLY A 406 2.53 2.99 19.61
CA GLY A 406 3.12 1.65 19.44
C GLY A 406 2.61 0.94 18.18
N GLU A 407 1.39 1.24 17.71
CA GLU A 407 0.82 0.65 16.49
C GLU A 407 1.54 1.08 15.21
N GLY A 408 2.48 2.04 15.30
CA GLY A 408 3.38 2.38 14.20
C GLY A 408 4.15 1.17 13.68
N PHE A 409 4.45 0.18 14.53
CA PHE A 409 4.93 -1.14 14.15
C PHE A 409 4.39 -2.20 15.11
N LEU A 410 3.76 -3.25 14.58
CA LEU A 410 3.32 -4.40 15.35
C LEU A 410 3.89 -5.69 14.75
N TYR A 411 4.29 -6.61 15.62
CA TYR A 411 4.57 -8.00 15.28
C TYR A 411 3.41 -8.87 15.80
N PHE A 412 2.92 -9.80 14.99
CA PHE A 412 1.84 -10.72 15.31
C PHE A 412 2.41 -12.13 15.28
N GLU A 413 2.66 -12.71 16.45
CA GLU A 413 3.05 -14.11 16.60
C GLU A 413 1.80 -14.98 16.35
N GLN A 414 1.88 -15.95 15.45
CA GLN A 414 0.79 -16.88 15.22
C GLN A 414 0.83 -17.99 16.27
N ALA A 415 0.15 -17.82 17.40
CA ALA A 415 0.07 -18.83 18.47
C ALA A 415 -0.72 -20.12 18.09
N GLY A 416 -0.99 -20.35 16.80
CA GLY A 416 -1.63 -21.54 16.25
C GLY A 416 -2.99 -21.31 15.59
N LEU A 417 -3.76 -22.40 15.45
CA LEU A 417 -5.07 -22.42 14.79
C LEU A 417 -6.17 -22.89 15.76
N THR A 418 -7.35 -22.28 15.64
CA THR A 418 -8.59 -22.78 16.26
C THR A 418 -9.01 -24.14 15.65
N PRO A 419 -9.93 -24.90 16.28
CA PRO A 419 -10.49 -26.13 15.69
C PRO A 419 -11.11 -25.92 14.31
N GLU A 420 -11.64 -24.72 14.04
CA GLU A 420 -12.18 -24.29 12.75
C GLU A 420 -11.10 -23.78 11.78
N LYS A 421 -9.80 -24.01 12.08
CA LYS A 421 -8.63 -23.59 11.29
C LYS A 421 -8.45 -22.09 11.11
N LYS A 422 -9.04 -21.27 11.98
CA LYS A 422 -8.78 -19.81 11.98
C LYS A 422 -7.50 -19.50 12.76
N PRO A 423 -6.64 -18.59 12.27
CA PRO A 423 -5.42 -18.21 12.96
C PRO A 423 -5.71 -17.47 14.26
N ILE A 424 -4.87 -17.71 15.26
CA ILE A 424 -4.84 -17.00 16.54
C ILE A 424 -3.53 -16.21 16.54
N PHE A 425 -3.63 -14.88 16.60
CA PHE A 425 -2.46 -14.01 16.65
C PHE A 425 -2.33 -13.34 18.02
N GLU A 426 -1.10 -13.27 18.52
CA GLU A 426 -0.70 -12.48 19.68
C GLU A 426 0.03 -11.22 19.23
N PRO A 427 -0.57 -10.02 19.38
CA PRO A 427 0.05 -8.78 18.91
C PRO A 427 1.05 -8.19 19.92
N HIS A 428 2.27 -7.94 19.45
CA HIS A 428 3.37 -7.29 20.15
C HIS A 428 3.63 -5.89 19.60
N ALA A 429 3.49 -4.88 20.47
CA ALA A 429 3.89 -3.51 20.20
C ALA A 429 5.37 -3.32 20.53
N VAL A 430 6.25 -3.67 19.58
CA VAL A 430 7.70 -3.53 19.73
C VAL A 430 8.07 -2.05 19.93
N PRO A 431 8.91 -1.69 20.93
CA PRO A 431 9.08 -0.30 21.40
C PRO A 431 9.96 0.57 20.49
N VAL A 432 9.74 0.52 19.18
CA VAL A 432 10.51 1.23 18.14
C VAL A 432 9.91 2.59 17.78
N ASN A 433 8.71 2.90 18.25
CA ASN A 433 7.98 4.14 17.95
C ASN A 433 8.71 5.45 18.33
N LYS A 434 9.74 5.39 19.17
CA LYS A 434 10.61 6.55 19.50
C LYS A 434 11.73 6.76 18.47
N HIS A 435 11.97 5.81 17.58
CA HIS A 435 13.13 5.78 16.68
C HIS A 435 12.81 6.27 15.26
N GLY A 436 11.53 6.32 14.88
CA GLY A 436 11.12 6.85 13.58
C GLY A 436 9.62 6.73 13.35
N ARG A 437 9.21 7.09 12.13
CA ARG A 437 7.86 6.89 11.60
C ARG A 437 7.97 6.16 10.27
N TRP A 438 7.42 4.96 10.19
CA TRP A 438 7.80 4.00 9.17
C TRP A 438 6.90 4.10 7.94
N ILE A 439 7.50 4.34 6.77
CA ILE A 439 6.78 4.41 5.48
C ILE A 439 7.07 3.19 4.59
N CYS A 440 8.22 2.56 4.78
CA CYS A 440 8.63 1.36 4.06
C CYS A 440 9.29 0.36 5.02
N MET A 441 9.20 -0.91 4.66
CA MET A 441 9.71 -2.04 5.42
C MET A 441 10.15 -3.13 4.44
N ASP A 442 11.24 -3.80 4.76
CA ASP A 442 11.71 -4.99 4.05
C ASP A 442 12.14 -6.07 5.05
N VAL A 443 12.04 -7.34 4.65
CA VAL A 443 12.21 -8.51 5.52
C VAL A 443 13.06 -9.55 4.81
N GLU A 444 14.19 -9.90 5.40
CA GLU A 444 15.17 -10.84 4.87
C GLU A 444 16.17 -11.22 5.98
N ASP A 445 16.89 -12.33 5.81
CA ASP A 445 17.99 -12.77 6.68
C ASP A 445 19.23 -11.85 6.51
N TYR A 446 19.30 -10.75 7.27
CA TYR A 446 20.35 -9.73 7.11
C TYR A 446 21.70 -10.23 7.61
N ASP A 447 21.72 -10.97 8.72
CA ASP A 447 22.95 -11.43 9.36
C ASP A 447 23.40 -12.83 8.89
N GLY A 448 22.57 -13.55 8.14
CA GLY A 448 22.88 -14.84 7.52
C GLY A 448 22.75 -16.02 8.48
N ASP A 449 22.06 -15.88 9.60
CA ASP A 449 21.91 -16.93 10.61
C ASP A 449 20.73 -17.89 10.34
N GLY A 450 19.84 -17.49 9.43
CA GLY A 450 18.73 -18.28 8.91
C GLY A 450 17.37 -17.86 9.43
N ASP A 451 17.27 -16.90 10.35
CA ASP A 451 16.02 -16.23 10.68
C ASP A 451 15.84 -14.89 9.92
N GLU A 452 14.61 -14.39 9.92
CA GLU A 452 14.27 -13.20 9.12
C GLU A 452 14.35 -11.95 9.98
N ASP A 453 15.14 -10.97 9.52
CA ASP A 453 15.28 -9.65 10.13
C ASP A 453 14.37 -8.64 9.46
N ILE A 454 14.12 -7.50 10.13
CA ILE A 454 13.24 -6.46 9.61
C ILE A 454 13.96 -5.12 9.56
N VAL A 455 14.02 -4.49 8.38
CA VAL A 455 14.46 -3.10 8.25
C VAL A 455 13.26 -2.17 8.10
N LEU A 456 13.23 -1.07 8.87
CA LEU A 456 12.15 -0.06 8.84
C LEU A 456 12.70 1.29 8.36
N GLY A 457 12.15 1.83 7.27
CA GLY A 457 12.53 3.12 6.70
C GLY A 457 11.76 4.29 7.31
N ASN A 458 12.48 5.28 7.84
CA ASN A 458 11.90 6.42 8.54
C ASN A 458 11.57 7.57 7.57
N PHE A 459 10.34 8.08 7.65
CA PHE A 459 9.91 9.31 6.98
C PHE A 459 9.35 10.27 8.02
N SER A 460 10.22 11.14 8.53
CA SER A 460 10.01 11.73 9.85
C SER A 460 9.12 12.97 9.89
N LYS A 461 8.91 13.68 8.77
CA LYS A 461 8.13 14.94 8.70
C LYS A 461 7.24 15.00 7.47
N GLY A 462 6.13 15.74 7.56
CA GLY A 462 5.15 15.88 6.46
C GLY A 462 4.11 14.75 6.45
N PHE A 463 3.04 14.87 5.67
CA PHE A 463 1.96 13.87 5.57
C PHE A 463 1.45 13.40 6.94
N LEU A 464 1.15 14.35 7.84
CA LEU A 464 0.51 14.07 9.12
C LEU A 464 -0.96 14.48 9.04
N ASN A 465 -1.85 13.60 9.50
CA ASN A 465 -3.29 13.85 9.59
C ASN A 465 -3.74 14.28 10.99
N GLN A 466 -2.78 14.42 11.89
CA GLN A 466 -2.99 14.82 13.27
C GLN A 466 -2.13 16.04 13.57
N GLU A 467 -2.66 16.96 14.37
CA GLU A 467 -1.92 18.12 14.84
C GLU A 467 -0.87 17.71 15.88
N ILE A 468 0.36 17.48 15.40
CA ILE A 468 1.51 17.14 16.24
C ILE A 468 2.52 18.28 16.17
N SER A 469 2.58 19.11 17.22
CA SER A 469 3.49 20.27 17.25
C SER A 469 4.97 19.87 17.31
N LYS A 470 5.28 18.70 17.89
CA LYS A 470 6.63 18.14 18.01
C LYS A 470 6.58 16.62 17.88
N PRO A 471 7.32 16.02 16.93
CA PRO A 471 7.43 14.56 16.83
C PRO A 471 7.91 13.93 18.15
N THR A 472 7.32 12.80 18.50
CA THR A 472 7.75 11.96 19.64
C THR A 472 8.80 10.92 19.24
N TRP A 473 9.15 10.86 17.96
CA TRP A 473 10.15 9.99 17.35
C TRP A 473 11.41 10.75 16.92
N ASN A 474 12.50 10.01 16.74
CA ASN A 474 13.74 10.53 16.18
C ASN A 474 13.56 10.89 14.70
N VAL A 475 13.94 12.11 14.34
CA VAL A 475 13.78 12.65 12.98
C VAL A 475 15.04 12.55 12.10
N HIS A 476 16.12 11.96 12.62
CA HIS A 476 17.44 11.95 11.98
C HIS A 476 17.95 10.54 11.64
N VAL A 477 17.37 9.50 12.25
CA VAL A 477 17.71 8.11 11.96
C VAL A 477 17.04 7.71 10.63
N PRO A 478 17.79 7.35 9.57
CA PRO A 478 17.20 7.04 8.26
C PRO A 478 16.38 5.74 8.26
N PHE A 479 16.84 4.75 9.01
CA PHE A 479 16.18 3.45 9.16
C PHE A 479 16.61 2.82 10.48
N VAL A 480 15.90 1.78 10.91
CA VAL A 480 16.34 0.87 11.98
C VAL A 480 16.32 -0.57 11.48
N LEU A 481 17.13 -1.43 12.08
CA LEU A 481 17.09 -2.87 11.87
C LEU A 481 16.58 -3.52 13.17
N LEU A 482 15.59 -4.39 13.05
CA LEU A 482 15.16 -5.30 14.09
C LEU A 482 15.80 -6.64 13.75
N GLU A 483 16.91 -6.92 14.45
CA GLU A 483 17.64 -8.17 14.32
C GLU A 483 16.87 -9.25 15.11
N ASN A 484 16.51 -10.34 14.45
CA ASN A 484 15.81 -11.44 15.06
C ASN A 484 16.84 -12.32 15.82
N ASN A 485 16.43 -12.86 16.97
CA ASN A 485 17.33 -13.60 17.87
C ASN A 485 16.83 -15.02 18.12
N THR A 486 15.96 -15.51 17.24
CA THR A 486 15.35 -16.83 17.34
C THR A 486 16.43 -17.89 17.18
N LEU A 487 17.29 -17.72 16.18
CA LEU A 487 18.51 -18.49 16.03
C LEU A 487 19.68 -17.66 16.57
N PRO A 488 20.67 -18.28 17.23
CA PRO A 488 21.87 -17.54 17.59
C PRO A 488 22.71 -17.33 16.32
N ALA A 489 22.99 -16.07 15.99
CA ALA A 489 24.01 -15.66 15.02
C ALA A 489 25.21 -16.61 15.10
N LYS A 490 25.42 -17.42 14.06
CA LYS A 490 26.50 -18.42 14.05
C LYS A 490 27.81 -17.69 14.29
N LEU A 491 28.42 -17.90 15.46
CA LEU A 491 29.79 -17.51 15.76
C LEU A 491 30.71 -18.13 14.69
N GLN A 492 31.09 -17.34 13.68
CA GLN A 492 32.12 -17.68 12.69
C GLN A 492 33.51 -17.35 13.22
#